data_AF-A0A2I0VTY4-F1
#
_entry.id   AF-A0A2I0VTY4-F1
#
_cell.length_a   1.000
_cell.length_b   1.000
_cell.length_c   1.000
_cell.angle_alpha   90.00
_cell.angle_beta   90.00
_cell.angle_gamma   90.00
#
_symmetry.space_group_name_H-M   'P 1'
#
loop_
_entity.id
_entity.type
_entity.pdbx_description
1 polymer ?
#
loop_
_entity_poly.entity_id
_entity_poly.type
_entity_poly.pdbx_seq_one_letter_code
_entity_poly.pdbx_strand_id
1 'polypeptide(L)'
;MGIAYRDLVEAYAAVLNLKEAWTMCKKTLKFHLSRLGQNSGEVAHGRRLLGVLYTELLDHVNAMEQNQLSKKILKSWGMSSDLILLEIDPDNV
;
A
#
# COMPACT_ATOMS: atom_id res chain seq x y z
N MET A 1 -12.69 6.60 -4.34
CA MET A 1 -11.50 7.43 -4.08
C MET A 1 -10.23 6.61 -3.83
N GLY A 2 -10.26 5.53 -3.05
CA GLY A 2 -9.06 4.70 -2.77
C GLY A 2 -8.45 4.00 -4.00
N ILE A 3 -9.29 3.47 -4.90
CA ILE A 3 -8.85 2.79 -6.14
C ILE A 3 -8.05 3.74 -7.04
N ALA A 4 -8.60 4.92 -7.35
CA ALA A 4 -7.93 5.91 -8.20
C ALA A 4 -6.57 6.41 -7.65
N TYR A 5 -6.38 6.43 -6.32
CA TYR A 5 -5.09 6.80 -5.72
C TYR A 5 -4.07 5.66 -5.79
N ARG A 6 -4.51 4.39 -5.65
CA ARG A 6 -3.64 3.23 -5.84
C ARG A 6 -3.12 3.19 -7.27
N ASP A 7 -4.03 3.28 -8.24
CA ASP A 7 -3.68 3.19 -9.66
C ASP A 7 -2.72 4.32 -10.06
N LEU A 8 -2.89 5.52 -9.49
CA LEU A 8 -1.99 6.65 -9.71
C LEU A 8 -0.59 6.43 -9.12
N VAL A 9 -0.48 5.86 -7.91
CA VAL A 9 0.85 5.60 -7.32
C VAL A 9 1.54 4.43 -7.98
N GLU A 10 0.82 3.39 -8.40
CA GLU A 10 1.36 2.29 -9.19
C GLU A 10 1.88 2.80 -10.55
N ALA A 11 1.15 3.71 -11.21
CA ALA A 11 1.62 4.37 -12.43
C ALA A 11 2.89 5.20 -12.19
N TYR A 12 2.97 5.98 -11.09
CA TYR A 12 4.18 6.76 -10.77
C TYR A 12 5.39 5.89 -10.42
N ALA A 13 5.17 4.76 -9.73
CA ALA A 13 6.22 3.78 -9.46
C ALA A 13 6.72 3.14 -10.77
N ALA A 14 5.80 2.79 -11.69
CA ALA A 14 6.13 2.22 -12.99
C ALA A 14 6.94 3.17 -13.90
N VAL A 15 6.75 4.49 -13.79
CA VAL A 15 7.57 5.49 -14.51
C VAL A 15 8.78 5.99 -13.70
N LEU A 16 9.13 5.31 -12.59
CA LEU A 16 10.27 5.62 -11.71
C LEU A 16 10.28 7.06 -11.15
N ASN A 17 9.13 7.75 -11.13
CA ASN A 17 9.03 9.02 -10.39
C ASN A 17 8.78 8.74 -8.91
N LEU A 18 9.77 8.12 -8.27
CA LEU A 18 9.70 7.60 -6.91
C LEU A 18 9.45 8.71 -5.89
N LYS A 19 9.96 9.93 -6.13
CA LYS A 19 9.80 11.07 -5.21
C LYS A 19 8.36 11.57 -5.16
N GLU A 20 7.70 11.65 -6.30
CA GLU A 20 6.30 12.08 -6.41
C GLU A 20 5.37 10.99 -5.87
N ALA A 21 5.61 9.73 -6.25
CA ALA A 21 4.91 8.55 -5.72
C ALA A 21 4.95 8.53 -4.19
N TRP A 22 6.14 8.70 -3.64
CA TRP A 22 6.38 8.76 -2.20
C TRP A 22 5.62 9.89 -1.50
N THR A 23 5.73 11.11 -2.04
CA THR A 23 5.07 12.28 -1.45
C THR A 23 3.56 12.12 -1.42
N MET A 24 2.98 11.61 -2.51
CA MET A 24 1.55 11.35 -2.62
C MET A 24 1.08 10.23 -1.71
N CYS A 25 1.85 9.13 -1.64
CA CYS A 25 1.54 7.99 -0.78
C CYS A 25 1.52 8.40 0.71
N LYS A 26 2.51 9.16 1.18
CA LYS A 26 2.56 9.65 2.56
C LYS A 26 1.41 10.60 2.90
N LYS A 27 1.06 11.53 1.99
CA LYS A 27 -0.07 12.44 2.19
C LYS A 27 -1.38 11.67 2.31
N THR A 28 -1.59 10.70 1.42
CA THR A 28 -2.80 9.87 1.37
C THR A 28 -2.92 8.99 2.61
N LEU A 29 -1.83 8.34 3.02
CA LEU A 29 -1.81 7.54 4.26
C LEU A 29 -2.12 8.40 5.48
N LYS A 30 -1.51 9.60 5.60
CA LYS A 30 -1.79 10.53 6.71
C LYS A 30 -3.27 10.93 6.74
N PHE A 31 -3.85 11.21 5.57
CA PHE A 31 -5.27 11.53 5.45
C PHE A 31 -6.15 10.35 5.91
N HIS A 32 -5.91 9.14 5.40
CA HIS A 32 -6.65 7.95 5.82
C HIS A 32 -6.53 7.67 7.31
N LEU A 33 -5.32 7.79 7.87
CA LEU A 33 -5.10 7.65 9.32
C LEU A 33 -5.93 8.66 10.12
N SER A 34 -5.99 9.92 9.68
CA SER A 34 -6.77 10.96 10.37
C SER A 34 -8.29 10.74 10.28
N ARG A 35 -8.79 10.17 9.18
CA ARG A 35 -10.22 10.07 8.91
C ARG A 35 -10.83 8.71 9.29
N LEU A 36 -10.06 7.64 9.15
CA LEU A 36 -10.52 6.25 9.28
C LEU A 36 -9.86 5.53 10.46
N GLY A 37 -8.86 6.15 11.09
CA GLY A 37 -8.06 5.52 12.14
C GLY A 37 -7.07 4.48 11.61
N GLN A 38 -6.44 3.74 12.53
CA GLN A 38 -5.35 2.81 12.19
C GLN A 38 -5.81 1.50 11.53
N ASN A 39 -7.07 1.11 11.74
CA ASN A 39 -7.57 -0.21 11.39
C ASN A 39 -8.57 -0.14 10.22
N SER A 40 -8.11 0.29 9.05
CA SER A 40 -8.91 0.36 7.82
C SER A 40 -8.16 -0.26 6.63
N GLY A 41 -8.91 -0.78 5.65
CA GLY A 41 -8.35 -1.31 4.41
C GLY A 41 -7.50 -0.27 3.68
N GLU A 42 -7.94 0.98 3.62
CA GLU A 42 -7.20 2.07 2.97
C GLU A 42 -5.85 2.35 3.64
N VAL A 43 -5.78 2.25 4.98
CA VAL A 43 -4.50 2.35 5.70
C VAL A 43 -3.62 1.14 5.44
N ALA A 44 -4.19 -0.08 5.37
CA ALA A 44 -3.44 -1.28 5.03
C ALA A 44 -2.83 -1.19 3.62
N HIS A 45 -3.59 -0.74 2.63
CA HIS A 45 -3.10 -0.54 1.26
C HIS A 45 -2.04 0.57 1.20
N GLY A 46 -2.27 1.72 1.84
CA GLY A 46 -1.28 2.81 1.88
C GLY A 46 0.06 2.37 2.48
N ARG A 47 0.04 1.49 3.50
CA ARG A 47 1.25 0.90 4.07
C ARG A 47 1.92 -0.10 3.13
N ARG A 48 1.17 -1.01 2.49
CA ARG A 48 1.72 -1.94 1.48
C ARG A 48 2.46 -1.16 0.38
N LEU A 49 1.85 -0.10 -0.10
CA LEU A 49 2.38 0.75 -1.16
C LEU A 49 3.66 1.49 -0.75
N LEU A 50 3.74 2.02 0.48
CA LEU A 50 5.01 2.52 1.02
C LEU A 50 6.06 1.40 1.07
N GLY A 51 5.68 0.18 1.44
CA GLY A 51 6.57 -0.97 1.45
C GLY A 51 7.24 -1.24 0.09
N VAL A 52 6.48 -1.15 -1.00
CA VAL A 52 7.00 -1.24 -2.38
C VAL A 52 7.97 -0.09 -2.66
N LEU A 53 7.58 1.15 -2.38
CA LEU A 53 8.44 2.32 -2.61
C LEU A 53 9.75 2.26 -1.81
N TYR A 54 9.70 1.79 -0.56
CA TYR A 54 10.90 1.57 0.24
C TYR A 54 11.80 0.46 -0.33
N THR A 55 11.22 -0.56 -0.97
CA THR A 55 11.99 -1.62 -1.65
C THR A 55 12.74 -1.06 -2.85
N GLU A 56 12.08 -0.21 -3.65
CA GLU A 56 12.72 0.50 -4.78
C GLU A 56 13.83 1.44 -4.32
N LEU A 57 13.72 2.00 -3.11
CA LEU A 57 14.76 2.82 -2.49
C LEU A 57 15.86 2.01 -1.78
N LEU A 58 15.84 0.68 -1.89
CA LEU A 58 16.76 -0.26 -1.20
C LEU A 58 16.74 -0.14 0.34
N ASP A 59 15.68 0.45 0.90
CA ASP A 59 15.45 0.57 2.33
C ASP A 59 14.57 -0.58 2.82
N HIS A 60 15.18 -1.76 2.87
CA HIS A 60 14.48 -3.01 3.16
C HIS A 60 13.91 -3.07 4.60
N VAL A 61 14.51 -2.33 5.55
CA VAL A 61 14.04 -2.28 6.94
C VAL A 61 12.67 -1.62 7.00
N ASN A 62 12.55 -0.41 6.43
CA ASN A 62 11.27 0.29 6.40
C ASN A 62 10.26 -0.42 5.48
N ALA A 63 10.71 -1.03 4.38
CA ALA A 63 9.85 -1.85 3.53
C ALA A 63 9.18 -2.98 4.32
N MET A 64 9.97 -3.71 5.11
CA MET A 64 9.49 -4.81 5.94
C MET A 64 8.52 -4.31 7.00
N GLU A 65 8.83 -3.21 7.70
CA GLU A 65 7.96 -2.62 8.72
C GLU A 65 6.57 -2.28 8.15
N GLN A 66 6.52 -1.57 7.02
CA GLN A 66 5.25 -1.16 6.41
C GLN A 66 4.42 -2.38 5.96
N ASN A 67 5.08 -3.38 5.39
CA ASN A 67 4.41 -4.64 5.01
C ASN A 67 3.87 -5.41 6.22
N GLN A 68 4.59 -5.44 7.35
CA GLN A 68 4.10 -6.07 8.58
C GLN A 68 2.90 -5.34 9.16
N LEU A 69 2.91 -4.01 9.18
CA LEU A 69 1.79 -3.20 9.66
C LEU A 69 0.55 -3.37 8.77
N SER A 70 0.72 -3.40 7.45
CA SER A 70 -0.35 -3.71 6.51
C SER A 70 -0.97 -5.08 6.78
N LYS A 71 -0.14 -6.13 6.88
CA LYS A 71 -0.59 -7.50 7.17
C LYS A 71 -1.33 -7.62 8.50
N LYS A 72 -0.91 -6.89 9.54
CA LYS A 72 -1.61 -6.87 10.84
C LYS A 72 -3.04 -6.36 10.70
N ILE A 73 -3.24 -5.28 9.93
CA ILE A 73 -4.56 -4.69 9.71
C ILE A 73 -5.45 -5.61 8.86
N LEU A 74 -4.91 -6.22 7.80
CA LEU A 74 -5.70 -7.15 6.97
C LEU A 74 -6.13 -8.39 7.76
N LYS A 75 -5.23 -8.92 8.61
CA LYS A 75 -5.56 -10.04 9.50
C LYS A 75 -6.63 -9.68 10.54
N SER A 76 -6.60 -8.47 11.11
CA SER A 76 -7.63 -8.05 12.08
C SER A 76 -9.01 -7.87 11.45
N TRP A 77 -9.09 -7.71 10.13
CA TRP A 77 -10.35 -7.65 9.38
C TRP A 77 -10.91 -9.02 8.97
N GLY A 78 -10.25 -10.12 9.35
CA GLY A 78 -10.69 -11.47 8.95
C GLY A 78 -10.51 -11.74 7.45
N MET A 79 -9.79 -10.87 6.72
CA MET A 79 -9.36 -11.14 5.35
C MET A 79 -8.27 -12.21 5.44
N SER A 80 -8.67 -13.47 5.29
CA SER A 80 -7.74 -14.58 5.08
C SER A 80 -6.96 -14.33 3.79
N SER A 81 -5.77 -14.93 3.71
CA SER A 81 -4.80 -14.82 2.62
C SER A 81 -5.40 -14.99 1.20
N ASP A 82 -6.59 -15.59 1.10
CA ASP A 82 -7.30 -15.89 -0.14
C ASP A 82 -7.85 -14.63 -0.83
N LEU A 83 -8.21 -13.57 -0.09
CA LEU A 83 -8.62 -12.29 -0.71
C LEU A 83 -7.43 -11.48 -1.23
N ILE A 84 -6.24 -11.67 -0.63
CA ILE A 84 -4.99 -11.02 -1.05
C ILE A 84 -4.53 -11.60 -2.40
N LEU A 85 -4.83 -12.88 -2.68
CA LEU A 85 -4.57 -13.49 -3.98
C LEU A 85 -5.57 -13.06 -5.06
N LEU A 86 -6.82 -12.75 -4.71
CA LEU A 86 -7.84 -12.29 -5.67
C LEU A 86 -7.62 -10.87 -6.21
N GLU A 87 -6.80 -10.03 -5.56
CA GLU A 87 -6.32 -8.77 -6.16
C GLU A 87 -5.15 -8.98 -7.14
N ILE A 88 -4.56 -10.18 -7.18
CA ILE A 88 -3.58 -10.60 -8.18
C ILE A 88 -4.34 -11.48 -9.19
N ASP A 89 -5.09 -10.83 -10.07
CA ASP A 89 -5.82 -11.52 -11.13
C ASP A 89 -4.83 -12.31 -12.03
N PRO A 90 -4.92 -13.65 -12.12
CA PRO A 90 -4.09 -14.46 -13.01
C PRO A 90 -4.62 -14.52 -14.45
N ASP A 91 -5.72 -13.83 -14.78
CA ASP A 91 -6.24 -13.77 -16.16
C ASP A 91 -5.33 -12.99 -17.15
N ASN A 92 -4.09 -12.70 -16.73
CA ASN A 92 -3.04 -12.13 -17.57
C ASN A 92 -1.73 -12.95 -17.51
N VAL A 93 -1.84 -14.29 -17.51
CA VAL A 93 -0.75 -15.22 -17.89
C VAL A 93 -0.74 -15.45 -19.39
#